data_AF-A0A1S1QUK1-F1
#
_entry.id   AF-A0A1S1QUK1-F1
#
_cell.length_a   1.000
_cell.length_b   1.000
_cell.length_c   1.000
_cell.angle_alpha   90.00
_cell.angle_beta   90.00
_cell.angle_gamma   90.00
#
_symmetry.space_group_name_H-M   'P 1'
#
loop_
_entity.id
_entity.type
_entity.pdbx_description
1 polymer ?
#
loop_
_entity_poly.entity_id
_entity_poly.type
_entity_poly.pdbx_seq_one_letter_code
_entity_poly.pdbx_strand_id
1 'polypeptide(L)'
;MSKHRGPRTRPRSTLTITHATTGHTHAARTHNATPAVGPNRLINTEHELDRLCDQFEQRYTAVLDATIAEHGWALQGVGDDPCLPRHVYTIGLTGYDHPELVVVGLRTHPAAHLLNTLGEQVRAGTRLTGRRQCADFPGWPRLALLDVDPGASADLLTFANRRYQPPDGPPVDALQIVWCDATGQFPWEPGWVLPHDTQPILYYPLDPFAALDDEDEDRHPATG
;
A
#
# COMPACT_ATOMS: atom_id res chain seq x y z
N MET A 1 -25.22 -3.98 43.05
CA MET A 1 -24.43 -4.92 42.22
C MET A 1 -25.19 -5.18 40.92
N SER A 2 -24.75 -4.63 39.79
CA SER A 2 -25.03 -5.25 38.48
C SER A 2 -24.08 -4.68 37.44
N LYS A 3 -23.23 -5.54 36.88
CA LYS A 3 -22.28 -5.22 35.81
C LYS A 3 -22.95 -5.57 34.48
N HIS A 4 -23.36 -4.57 33.70
CA HIS A 4 -23.69 -4.81 32.29
C HIS A 4 -22.40 -4.76 31.46
N ARG A 5 -21.92 -5.94 31.05
CA ARG A 5 -20.93 -6.09 29.97
C ARG A 5 -21.66 -5.89 28.65
N GLY A 6 -21.33 -4.81 27.93
CA GLY A 6 -21.70 -4.65 26.52
C GLY A 6 -21.01 -5.71 25.63
N PRO A 7 -21.50 -5.90 24.39
CA PRO A 7 -21.01 -6.93 23.49
C PRO A 7 -19.57 -6.62 23.08
N ARG A 8 -18.66 -7.58 23.29
CA ARG A 8 -17.28 -7.52 22.77
C ARG A 8 -17.35 -7.78 21.27
N THR A 9 -17.23 -6.74 20.46
CA THR A 9 -16.88 -6.87 19.03
C THR A 9 -15.50 -7.50 18.94
N ARG A 10 -15.42 -8.66 18.28
CA ARG A 10 -14.13 -9.25 17.91
C ARG A 10 -13.57 -8.45 16.73
N PRO A 11 -12.27 -8.13 16.70
CA PRO A 11 -11.66 -7.62 15.48
C PRO A 11 -11.84 -8.65 14.36
N ARG A 12 -12.43 -8.25 13.22
CA ARG A 12 -12.51 -9.08 12.02
C ARG A 12 -11.09 -9.24 11.46
N SER A 13 -10.67 -10.47 11.24
CA SER A 13 -9.37 -10.77 10.63
C SER A 13 -9.39 -10.35 9.17
N THR A 14 -8.61 -9.35 8.79
CA THR A 14 -8.39 -8.98 7.39
C THR A 14 -7.39 -9.94 6.77
N LEU A 15 -7.73 -10.52 5.62
CA LEU A 15 -6.81 -11.30 4.81
C LEU A 15 -5.82 -10.34 4.14
N THR A 16 -4.52 -10.48 4.40
CA THR A 16 -3.49 -9.78 3.63
C THR A 16 -3.02 -10.69 2.51
N ILE A 17 -3.08 -10.21 1.27
CA ILE A 17 -2.59 -10.96 0.12
C ILE A 17 -1.17 -10.50 -0.16
N THR A 18 -0.22 -11.43 -0.05
CA THR A 18 1.20 -11.20 -0.38
C THR A 18 1.48 -11.86 -1.72
N HIS A 19 2.13 -11.14 -2.64
CA HIS A 19 2.56 -11.71 -3.92
C HIS A 19 4.08 -11.67 -4.07
N ALA A 20 4.64 -12.76 -4.61
CA ALA A 20 6.04 -12.88 -4.95
C ALA A 20 6.28 -12.60 -6.43
N THR A 21 7.10 -11.60 -6.74
CA THR A 21 7.58 -11.36 -8.10
C THR A 21 8.84 -12.19 -8.31
N THR A 22 8.71 -13.32 -9.02
CA THR A 22 9.86 -14.19 -9.31
C THR A 22 10.70 -13.59 -10.44
N GLY A 23 11.89 -13.06 -10.12
CA GLY A 23 12.91 -12.71 -11.10
C GLY A 23 13.62 -13.97 -11.62
N HIS A 24 13.46 -14.29 -12.90
CA HIS A 24 14.13 -15.42 -13.54
C HIS A 24 15.60 -15.08 -13.87
N THR A 25 16.55 -15.75 -13.22
CA THR A 25 17.97 -15.79 -13.63
C THR A 25 18.32 -17.19 -14.14
N HIS A 26 18.64 -17.28 -15.44
CA HIS A 26 19.05 -18.52 -16.11
C HIS A 26 20.55 -18.75 -15.90
N ALA A 27 20.93 -19.91 -15.36
CA ALA A 27 22.30 -20.43 -15.42
C ALA A 27 22.30 -21.83 -16.05
N ALA A 28 23.08 -22.00 -17.11
CA ALA A 28 23.17 -23.21 -17.91
C ALA A 28 24.16 -24.24 -17.32
N ARG A 29 23.83 -25.54 -17.38
CA ARG A 29 24.83 -26.62 -17.55
C ARG A 29 24.25 -27.98 -18.01
N THR A 30 24.68 -28.34 -19.22
CA THR A 30 25.00 -29.64 -19.85
C THR A 30 24.47 -31.00 -19.34
N HIS A 31 23.67 -31.61 -20.24
CA HIS A 31 23.62 -32.98 -20.80
C HIS A 31 23.76 -34.25 -19.92
N ASN A 32 22.75 -35.14 -20.02
CA ASN A 32 22.95 -36.54 -20.45
C ASN A 32 21.66 -37.21 -20.98
N ALA A 33 21.87 -38.29 -21.74
CA ALA A 33 21.04 -38.94 -22.76
C ALA A 33 19.61 -39.43 -22.43
N THR A 34 18.80 -39.44 -23.50
CA THR A 34 17.39 -39.80 -23.66
C THR A 34 17.10 -41.31 -23.67
N PRO A 35 15.87 -41.75 -23.28
CA PRO A 35 15.20 -42.88 -23.93
C PRO A 35 13.94 -42.41 -24.70
N ALA A 36 13.64 -43.12 -25.78
CA ALA A 36 12.66 -42.75 -26.82
C ALA A 36 11.24 -42.48 -26.28
N VAL A 37 10.66 -41.35 -26.72
CA VAL A 37 9.27 -40.94 -26.48
C VAL A 37 8.56 -40.86 -27.84
N GLY A 38 7.33 -41.38 -27.92
CA GLY A 38 6.46 -41.36 -29.10
C GLY A 38 6.15 -39.94 -29.61
N PRO A 39 5.39 -39.79 -30.72
CA PRO A 39 5.32 -38.56 -31.50
C PRO A 39 5.06 -37.36 -30.58
N ASN A 40 6.11 -36.55 -30.46
CA ASN A 40 6.24 -35.45 -29.52
C ASN A 40 5.18 -34.41 -29.85
N ARG A 41 4.05 -34.45 -29.13
CA ARG A 41 3.12 -33.32 -29.11
C ARG A 41 3.85 -32.24 -28.32
N LEU A 42 4.62 -31.41 -29.02
CA LEU A 42 5.23 -30.22 -28.45
C LEU A 42 4.11 -29.46 -27.74
N ILE A 43 4.11 -29.55 -26.42
CA ILE A 43 3.38 -28.63 -25.58
C ILE A 43 3.86 -27.25 -26.03
N ASN A 44 2.95 -26.41 -26.54
CA ASN A 44 3.31 -25.02 -26.78
C ASN A 44 3.42 -24.36 -25.41
N THR A 45 4.63 -24.41 -24.85
CA THR A 45 4.94 -23.95 -23.49
C THR A 45 4.53 -22.49 -23.29
N GLU A 46 4.59 -21.65 -24.33
CA GLU A 46 4.13 -20.26 -24.28
C GLU A 46 2.62 -20.18 -24.03
N HIS A 47 1.80 -20.87 -24.83
CA HIS A 47 0.34 -20.91 -24.64
C HIS A 47 -0.09 -21.58 -23.32
N GLU A 48 0.75 -22.43 -22.72
CA GLU A 48 0.48 -22.99 -21.40
C GLU A 48 0.86 -22.02 -20.28
N LEU A 49 1.96 -21.29 -20.41
CA LEU A 49 2.33 -20.21 -19.51
C LEU A 49 1.27 -19.11 -19.51
N ASP A 50 0.80 -18.67 -20.69
CA ASP A 50 -0.27 -17.68 -20.81
C ASP A 50 -1.54 -18.14 -20.08
N ARG A 51 -1.96 -19.39 -20.31
CA ARG A 51 -3.14 -19.97 -19.63
C ARG A 51 -2.97 -20.06 -18.11
N LEU A 52 -1.78 -20.40 -17.62
CA LEU A 52 -1.49 -20.47 -16.19
C LEU A 52 -1.49 -19.07 -15.56
N CYS A 53 -0.92 -18.07 -16.24
CA CYS A 53 -0.98 -16.67 -15.85
C CYS A 53 -2.42 -16.18 -15.76
N ASP A 54 -3.23 -16.40 -16.80
CA ASP A 54 -4.66 -16.04 -16.82
C ASP A 54 -5.43 -16.69 -15.67
N GLN A 55 -5.18 -17.99 -15.42
CA GLN A 55 -5.85 -18.71 -14.33
C GLN A 55 -5.44 -18.18 -12.96
N PHE A 56 -4.16 -17.83 -12.79
CA PHE A 56 -3.66 -17.22 -11.57
C PHE A 56 -4.30 -15.85 -11.34
N GLU A 57 -4.31 -14.99 -12.35
CA GLU A 57 -4.93 -13.65 -12.27
C GLU A 57 -6.42 -13.73 -11.97
N GLN A 58 -7.16 -14.65 -12.61
CA GLN A 58 -8.58 -14.87 -12.34
C GLN A 58 -8.82 -15.30 -10.88
N ARG A 59 -8.03 -16.26 -10.39
CA ARG A 59 -8.16 -16.74 -9.00
C ARG A 59 -7.82 -15.64 -8.00
N TYR A 60 -6.75 -14.89 -8.26
CA TYR A 60 -6.36 -13.76 -7.42
C TYR A 60 -7.46 -12.69 -7.39
N THR A 61 -7.98 -12.31 -8.56
CA THR A 61 -9.08 -11.34 -8.67
C THR A 61 -10.32 -11.80 -7.93
N ALA A 62 -10.68 -13.09 -8.01
CA ALA A 62 -11.82 -13.63 -7.26
C ALA A 62 -11.61 -13.56 -5.74
N VAL A 63 -10.39 -13.81 -5.25
CA VAL A 63 -10.07 -13.67 -3.81
C VAL A 63 -10.13 -12.20 -3.40
N LEU A 64 -9.62 -11.29 -4.23
CA LEU A 64 -9.68 -9.86 -4.02
C LEU A 64 -11.14 -9.38 -3.93
N ASP A 65 -11.98 -9.78 -4.88
CA ASP A 65 -13.41 -9.46 -4.92
C ASP A 65 -14.14 -9.97 -3.67
N ALA A 66 -13.91 -11.23 -3.30
CA ALA A 66 -14.51 -11.82 -2.10
C ALA A 66 -14.08 -11.07 -0.83
N THR A 67 -12.80 -10.69 -0.74
CA THR A 67 -12.26 -9.94 0.40
C THR A 67 -12.89 -8.55 0.50
N ILE A 68 -13.00 -7.83 -0.62
CA ILE A 68 -13.64 -6.52 -0.67
C ILE A 68 -15.13 -6.63 -0.36
N ALA A 69 -15.82 -7.65 -0.86
CA ALA A 69 -17.24 -7.86 -0.56
C ALA A 69 -17.48 -8.16 0.93
N GLU A 70 -16.61 -8.93 1.57
CA GLU A 70 -16.75 -9.29 2.99
C GLU A 70 -16.31 -8.17 3.94
N HIS A 71 -15.21 -7.49 3.60
CA HIS A 71 -14.51 -6.55 4.49
C HIS A 71 -14.53 -5.11 4.00
N GLY A 72 -15.13 -4.77 2.87
CA GLY A 72 -15.12 -3.43 2.29
C GLY A 72 -13.82 -3.04 1.56
N TRP A 73 -12.66 -3.53 2.00
CA TRP A 73 -11.38 -3.40 1.30
C TRP A 73 -10.51 -4.63 1.51
N ALA A 74 -9.56 -4.82 0.61
CA ALA A 74 -8.46 -5.76 0.76
C ALA A 74 -7.15 -5.01 1.05
N LEU A 75 -6.14 -5.74 1.54
CA LEU A 75 -4.78 -5.24 1.70
C LEU A 75 -3.83 -6.00 0.78
N GLN A 76 -3.09 -5.25 -0.04
CA GLN A 76 -2.06 -5.78 -0.92
C GLN A 76 -0.68 -5.43 -0.38
N GLY A 77 0.12 -6.46 -0.09
CA GLY A 77 1.52 -6.30 0.30
C GLY A 77 2.46 -6.57 -0.87
N VAL A 78 3.44 -5.69 -1.08
CA VAL A 78 4.48 -5.79 -2.12
C VAL A 78 5.83 -5.53 -1.45
N GLY A 79 6.85 -6.33 -1.75
CA GLY A 79 8.18 -6.09 -1.20
C GLY A 79 9.09 -7.30 -1.06
N ASP A 80 9.01 -8.23 -2.01
CA ASP A 80 9.90 -9.39 -2.05
C ASP A 80 11.28 -9.04 -2.67
N ASP A 81 11.42 -7.83 -3.24
CA ASP A 81 12.69 -7.29 -3.69
C ASP A 81 13.46 -6.67 -2.50
N PRO A 82 14.63 -7.20 -2.11
CA PRO A 82 15.42 -6.65 -1.02
C PRO A 82 16.00 -5.26 -1.32
N CYS A 83 16.02 -4.83 -2.58
CA CYS A 83 16.53 -3.52 -3.00
C CYS A 83 15.46 -2.42 -2.97
N LEU A 84 14.18 -2.78 -2.84
CA LEU A 84 13.07 -1.82 -2.83
C LEU A 84 12.34 -1.85 -1.48
N PRO A 85 11.95 -0.68 -0.94
CA PRO A 85 11.17 -0.65 0.27
C PRO A 85 9.80 -1.28 0.03
N ARG A 86 9.49 -2.30 0.85
CA ARG A 86 8.17 -2.90 0.88
C ARG A 86 7.09 -1.86 1.12
N HIS A 87 5.92 -2.08 0.55
CA HIS A 87 4.75 -1.26 0.77
C HIS A 87 3.50 -2.13 0.90
N VAL A 88 2.51 -1.61 1.62
CA VAL A 88 1.19 -2.22 1.74
C VAL A 88 0.16 -1.14 1.47
N TYR A 89 -0.85 -1.45 0.67
CA TYR A 89 -1.91 -0.51 0.34
C TYR A 89 -3.29 -1.15 0.40
N THR A 90 -4.32 -0.31 0.53
CA THR A 90 -5.71 -0.71 0.46
C THR A 90 -6.17 -0.85 -1.00
N ILE A 91 -7.11 -1.77 -1.24
CA ILE A 91 -7.87 -1.85 -2.48
C ILE A 91 -9.33 -1.92 -2.06
N GLY A 92 -10.10 -0.84 -2.24
CA GLY A 92 -11.47 -0.82 -1.72
C GLY A 92 -11.96 0.55 -1.28
N LEU A 93 -11.07 1.40 -0.78
CA LEU A 93 -11.47 2.69 -0.22
C LEU A 93 -12.00 3.65 -1.28
N THR A 94 -11.58 3.48 -2.53
CA THR A 94 -12.15 4.20 -3.68
C THR A 94 -13.66 3.98 -3.77
N GLY A 95 -14.15 2.78 -3.45
CA GLY A 95 -15.59 2.48 -3.39
C GLY A 95 -16.34 3.18 -2.25
N TYR A 96 -15.63 3.73 -1.27
CA TYR A 96 -16.15 4.62 -0.23
C TYR A 96 -15.98 6.10 -0.60
N ASP A 97 -15.74 6.40 -1.88
CA ASP A 97 -15.37 7.72 -2.39
C ASP A 97 -14.06 8.24 -1.76
N HIS A 98 -13.23 7.40 -1.15
CA HIS A 98 -12.05 7.81 -0.39
C HIS A 98 -10.74 7.43 -1.12
N PRO A 99 -9.67 8.26 -1.06
CA PRO A 99 -8.36 7.86 -1.58
C PRO A 99 -7.88 6.52 -0.99
N GLU A 100 -7.17 5.71 -1.77
CA GLU A 100 -6.52 4.52 -1.21
C GLU A 100 -5.42 4.93 -0.22
N LEU A 101 -5.16 4.10 0.79
CA LEU A 101 -4.12 4.34 1.78
C LEU A 101 -2.92 3.46 1.49
N VAL A 102 -1.71 4.02 1.58
CA VAL A 102 -0.46 3.28 1.39
C VAL A 102 0.52 3.54 2.53
N VAL A 103 1.20 2.49 2.98
CA VAL A 103 2.30 2.53 3.95
C VAL A 103 3.54 1.97 3.27
N VAL A 104 4.67 2.65 3.40
CA VAL A 104 5.97 2.22 2.86
C VAL A 104 6.97 2.00 3.99
N GLY A 105 7.84 0.99 3.88
CA GLY A 105 8.91 0.72 4.84
C GLY A 105 8.54 -0.18 6.02
N LEU A 106 7.25 -0.35 6.33
CA LEU A 106 6.79 -1.21 7.42
C LEU A 106 6.61 -2.67 6.99
N ARG A 107 6.81 -3.60 7.92
CA ARG A 107 6.43 -5.01 7.71
C ARG A 107 4.92 -5.11 7.53
N THR A 108 4.47 -6.19 6.89
CA THR A 108 3.06 -6.41 6.54
C THR A 108 2.11 -6.28 7.73
N HIS A 109 2.47 -6.84 8.89
CA HIS A 109 1.61 -6.79 10.08
C HIS A 109 1.37 -5.37 10.63
N PRO A 110 2.40 -4.57 10.97
CA PRO A 110 2.17 -3.19 11.43
C PRO A 110 1.51 -2.31 10.37
N ALA A 111 1.84 -2.48 9.09
CA ALA A 111 1.17 -1.75 8.01
C ALA A 111 -0.32 -2.10 7.94
N ALA A 112 -0.67 -3.40 8.00
CA ALA A 112 -2.06 -3.85 7.99
C ALA A 112 -2.84 -3.33 9.21
N HIS A 113 -2.21 -3.23 10.38
CA HIS A 113 -2.87 -2.66 11.55
C HIS A 113 -3.21 -1.18 11.35
N LEU A 114 -2.26 -0.38 10.83
CA LEU A 114 -2.48 1.03 10.50
C LEU A 114 -3.61 1.21 9.47
N LEU A 115 -3.49 0.51 8.34
CA LEU A 115 -4.42 0.63 7.22
C LEU A 115 -5.84 0.22 7.61
N ASN A 116 -6.00 -0.88 8.36
CA ASN A 116 -7.32 -1.28 8.83
C ASN A 116 -7.88 -0.29 9.84
N THR A 117 -7.07 0.22 10.77
CA THR A 117 -7.54 1.18 11.77
C THR A 117 -8.04 2.48 11.13
N LEU A 118 -7.31 2.99 10.12
CA LEU A 118 -7.74 4.17 9.36
C LEU A 118 -8.92 3.85 8.43
N GLY A 119 -8.91 2.68 7.79
CA GLY A 119 -10.04 2.22 6.97
C GLY A 119 -11.35 2.12 7.76
N GLU A 120 -11.31 1.69 9.03
CA GLU A 120 -12.49 1.69 9.89
C GLU A 120 -13.01 3.11 10.17
N GLN A 121 -12.12 4.09 10.30
CA GLN A 121 -12.52 5.50 10.42
C GLN A 121 -13.19 6.00 9.13
N VAL A 122 -12.63 5.63 7.97
CA VAL A 122 -13.22 5.94 6.67
C VAL A 122 -14.62 5.34 6.56
N ARG A 123 -14.78 4.06 6.91
CA ARG A 123 -16.09 3.40 6.94
C ARG A 123 -17.07 4.09 7.89
N ALA A 124 -16.59 4.61 9.02
CA ALA A 124 -17.40 5.38 9.96
C ALA A 124 -17.78 6.79 9.46
N GLY A 125 -17.31 7.20 8.28
CA GLY A 125 -17.62 8.48 7.65
C GLY A 125 -16.53 9.54 7.78
N THR A 126 -15.39 9.23 8.40
CA THR A 126 -14.26 10.16 8.46
C THR A 126 -13.63 10.31 7.09
N ARG A 127 -13.48 11.54 6.61
CA ARG A 127 -12.66 11.83 5.43
C ARG A 127 -11.23 12.14 5.84
N LEU A 128 -10.28 11.32 5.42
CA LEU A 128 -8.86 11.62 5.59
C LEU A 128 -8.41 12.50 4.42
N THR A 129 -7.52 13.44 4.72
CA THR A 129 -6.96 14.37 3.74
C THR A 129 -5.44 14.41 3.89
N GLY A 130 -4.74 14.72 2.81
CA GLY A 130 -3.30 14.96 2.82
C GLY A 130 -2.90 16.16 3.69
N ARG A 131 -1.58 16.32 3.84
CA ARG A 131 -0.92 17.40 4.61
C ARG A 131 -1.44 17.52 6.05
N ARG A 132 -1.70 16.38 6.69
CA ARG A 132 -2.21 16.32 8.06
C ARG A 132 -1.28 15.51 8.95
N GLN A 133 -1.01 16.01 10.16
CA GLN A 133 -0.38 15.22 11.23
C GLN A 133 -1.43 14.75 12.25
N CYS A 134 -1.27 13.53 12.74
CA CYS A 134 -2.08 12.89 13.75
C CYS A 134 -1.18 12.53 14.93
N ALA A 135 -1.44 13.11 16.10
CA ALA A 135 -0.79 12.74 17.34
C ALA A 135 -1.52 11.57 18.02
N ASP A 136 -0.78 10.79 18.81
CA ASP A 136 -1.30 9.74 19.71
C ASP A 136 -2.20 8.70 19.01
N PHE A 137 -1.81 8.31 17.79
CA PHE A 137 -2.52 7.23 17.10
C PHE A 137 -2.28 5.89 17.82
N PRO A 138 -3.27 5.00 17.95
CA PRO A 138 -3.08 3.72 18.63
C PRO A 138 -1.86 2.93 18.09
N GLY A 139 -0.84 2.77 18.93
CA GLY A 139 0.41 2.08 18.59
C GLY A 139 1.49 2.94 17.90
N TRP A 140 1.23 4.22 17.65
CA TRP A 140 2.14 5.13 16.94
C TRP A 140 2.13 6.54 17.58
N PRO A 141 3.28 7.06 18.02
CA PRO A 141 3.34 8.38 18.65
C PRO A 141 2.81 9.49 17.73
N ARG A 142 3.21 9.46 16.46
CA ARG A 142 2.82 10.41 15.43
C ARG A 142 2.66 9.69 14.10
N LEU A 143 1.68 10.13 13.31
CA LEU A 143 1.51 9.79 11.92
C LEU A 143 1.33 11.07 11.11
N ALA A 144 1.76 11.05 9.86
CA ALA A 144 1.41 12.07 8.88
C ALA A 144 0.70 11.42 7.70
N LEU A 145 -0.26 12.14 7.12
CA LEU A 145 -0.94 11.77 5.91
C LEU A 145 -0.54 12.77 4.83
N LEU A 146 0.03 12.27 3.74
CA LEU A 146 0.44 13.07 2.59
C LEU A 146 -0.29 12.55 1.36
N ASP A 147 -0.57 13.43 0.41
CA ASP A 147 -1.03 12.99 -0.90
C ASP A 147 0.06 12.16 -1.59
N VAL A 148 -0.35 11.27 -2.48
CA VAL A 148 0.57 10.48 -3.31
C VAL A 148 0.61 11.12 -4.70
N ASP A 149 1.81 11.33 -5.22
CA ASP A 149 2.00 11.74 -6.60
C ASP A 149 1.29 10.76 -7.56
N PRO A 150 0.56 11.24 -8.57
CA PRO A 150 -0.16 10.37 -9.49
C PRO A 150 0.75 9.32 -10.16
N GLY A 151 1.99 9.67 -10.53
CA GLY A 151 2.95 8.73 -11.08
C GLY A 151 3.30 7.61 -10.09
N ALA A 152 3.56 7.98 -8.83
CA ALA A 152 3.80 7.01 -7.76
C ALA A 152 2.56 6.12 -7.50
N SER A 153 1.34 6.67 -7.57
CA SER A 153 0.11 5.90 -7.47
C SER A 153 -0.03 4.90 -8.62
N ALA A 154 0.22 5.33 -9.86
CA ALA A 154 0.18 4.48 -11.04
C ALA A 154 1.14 3.29 -10.93
N ASP A 155 2.37 3.55 -10.48
CA ASP A 155 3.43 2.55 -10.38
C ASP A 155 3.20 1.55 -9.24
N LEU A 156 2.75 2.02 -8.06
CA LEU A 156 2.71 1.20 -6.85
C LEU A 156 1.34 0.53 -6.62
N LEU A 157 0.23 1.22 -6.90
CA LEU A 157 -1.12 0.76 -6.56
C LEU A 157 -1.77 0.00 -7.72
N THR A 158 -1.02 -0.88 -8.39
CA THR A 158 -1.41 -1.53 -9.65
C THR A 158 -2.77 -2.20 -9.62
N PHE A 159 -3.10 -2.94 -8.54
CA PHE A 159 -4.38 -3.66 -8.44
C PHE A 159 -5.55 -2.73 -8.12
N ALA A 160 -5.33 -1.62 -7.40
CA ALA A 160 -6.36 -0.61 -7.19
C ALA A 160 -6.66 0.13 -8.50
N ASN A 161 -5.61 0.53 -9.23
CA ASN A 161 -5.74 1.15 -10.55
C ASN A 161 -6.49 0.23 -11.53
N ARG A 162 -6.07 -1.04 -11.66
CA ARG A 162 -6.75 -2.02 -12.53
C ARG A 162 -8.23 -2.20 -12.19
N ARG A 163 -8.60 -2.06 -10.92
CA ARG A 163 -9.98 -2.24 -10.45
C ARG A 163 -10.87 -1.02 -10.70
N TYR A 164 -10.37 0.17 -10.38
CA TYR A 164 -11.19 1.38 -10.30
C TYR A 164 -11.00 2.31 -11.49
N GLN A 165 -9.95 2.13 -12.28
CA GLN A 165 -9.63 3.00 -13.40
C GLN A 165 -9.73 2.25 -14.73
N PRO A 166 -10.17 2.92 -15.80
CA PRO A 166 -10.00 2.39 -17.14
C PRO A 166 -8.50 2.35 -17.51
N PRO A 167 -8.09 1.54 -18.51
CA PRO A 167 -6.68 1.36 -18.87
C PRO A 167 -5.90 2.66 -19.13
N ASP A 168 -6.54 3.68 -19.68
CA ASP A 168 -5.96 5.00 -19.97
C ASP A 168 -6.49 6.11 -19.03
N GLY A 169 -7.08 5.72 -17.90
CA GLY A 169 -7.62 6.64 -16.90
C GLY A 169 -6.53 7.26 -16.02
N PRO A 170 -6.84 8.35 -15.31
CA PRO A 170 -5.96 8.82 -14.24
C PRO A 170 -5.83 7.72 -13.17
N PRO A 171 -4.69 7.61 -12.49
CA PRO A 171 -4.54 6.66 -11.38
C PRO A 171 -5.50 7.02 -10.23
N VAL A 172 -5.79 6.05 -9.36
CA VAL A 172 -6.56 6.30 -8.14
C VAL A 172 -5.86 7.33 -7.27
N ASP A 173 -6.64 8.21 -6.65
CA ASP A 173 -6.13 9.07 -5.58
C ASP A 173 -5.63 8.20 -4.43
N ALA A 174 -4.53 8.60 -3.81
CA ALA A 174 -3.99 7.90 -2.66
C ALA A 174 -3.37 8.84 -1.62
N LEU A 175 -3.37 8.39 -0.36
CA LEU A 175 -2.68 9.02 0.75
C LEU A 175 -1.60 8.09 1.29
N GLN A 176 -0.37 8.60 1.41
CA GLN A 176 0.69 7.93 2.13
C GLN A 176 0.54 8.18 3.63
N ILE A 177 0.54 7.11 4.41
CA ILE A 177 0.68 7.16 5.86
C ILE A 177 2.18 7.12 6.17
N VAL A 178 2.69 8.26 6.62
CA VAL A 178 4.06 8.43 7.09
C VAL A 178 4.13 8.14 8.58
N TRP A 179 4.99 7.20 8.96
CA TRP A 179 5.20 6.80 10.34
C TRP A 179 6.45 7.45 10.91
N CYS A 180 6.42 7.77 12.20
CA CYS A 180 7.58 8.28 12.91
C CYS A 180 8.46 7.13 13.43
N ASP A 181 9.74 7.41 13.66
CA ASP A 181 10.64 6.46 14.32
C ASP A 181 10.31 6.30 15.81
N ALA A 182 11.11 5.49 16.51
CA ALA A 182 10.94 5.23 17.94
C ALA A 182 11.14 6.48 18.84
N THR A 183 11.76 7.53 18.31
CA THR A 183 11.94 8.83 18.99
C THR A 183 10.84 9.83 18.62
N GLY A 184 9.88 9.43 17.78
CA GLY A 184 8.76 10.28 17.37
C GLY A 184 9.10 11.22 16.22
N GLN A 185 10.22 11.01 15.52
CA GLN A 185 10.67 11.88 14.43
C GLN A 185 10.19 11.36 13.08
N PHE A 186 9.82 12.24 12.16
CA PHE A 186 9.48 11.92 10.77
C PHE A 186 10.72 11.97 9.86
N PRO A 187 10.69 11.36 8.66
CA PRO A 187 11.84 11.33 7.74
C PRO A 187 12.44 12.68 7.35
N TRP A 188 11.65 13.77 7.39
CA TRP A 188 12.10 15.14 7.11
C TRP A 188 12.57 15.91 8.36
N GLU A 189 12.39 15.36 9.56
CA GLU A 189 12.78 16.03 10.79
C GLU A 189 14.25 15.72 11.13
N PRO A 190 15.01 16.70 11.66
CA PRO A 190 16.45 16.52 11.96
C PRO A 190 16.79 15.37 12.92
N GLY A 191 15.81 14.85 13.66
CA GLY A 191 15.99 13.77 14.62
C GLY A 191 15.75 12.35 14.07
N TRP A 192 15.40 12.19 12.78
CA TRP A 192 15.15 10.88 12.17
C TRP A 192 16.37 9.96 12.25
N VAL A 193 16.20 8.76 12.83
CA VAL A 193 17.33 7.84 13.12
C VAL A 193 17.49 6.68 12.15
N LEU A 194 16.57 6.53 11.19
CA LEU A 194 16.61 5.42 10.22
C LEU A 194 17.20 5.88 8.87
N PRO A 195 17.63 4.95 7.99
CA PRO A 195 18.02 5.32 6.63
C PRO A 195 16.92 6.10 5.90
N HIS A 196 17.28 7.12 5.12
CA HIS A 196 16.32 7.98 4.41
C HIS A 196 15.46 7.22 3.39
N ASP A 197 15.98 6.14 2.83
CA ASP A 197 15.29 5.25 1.89
C ASP A 197 14.40 4.19 2.58
N THR A 198 14.34 4.17 3.91
CA THR A 198 13.47 3.25 4.66
C THR A 198 12.00 3.48 4.32
N GLN A 199 11.61 4.74 4.21
CA GLN A 199 10.28 5.17 3.78
C GLN A 199 10.43 6.34 2.81
N PRO A 200 10.53 6.07 1.48
CA PRO A 200 10.46 7.12 0.49
C PRO A 200 9.12 7.86 0.61
N ILE A 201 9.18 9.18 0.55
CA ILE A 201 8.00 10.04 0.51
C ILE A 201 7.48 10.02 -0.93
N LEU A 202 6.22 9.63 -1.10
CA LEU A 202 5.57 9.48 -2.41
C LEU A 202 4.90 10.79 -2.86
N TYR A 203 5.09 11.88 -2.12
CA TYR A 203 4.54 13.21 -2.39
C TYR A 203 5.52 14.04 -3.23
N TYR A 204 5.00 14.95 -4.06
CA TYR A 204 5.79 15.95 -4.78
C TYR A 204 5.25 17.37 -4.56
N PRO A 205 6.08 18.37 -4.17
CA PRO A 205 7.52 18.27 -3.92
C PRO A 205 7.87 17.50 -2.63
N LEU A 206 9.06 16.90 -2.57
CA LEU A 206 9.50 15.96 -1.51
C LEU A 206 9.53 16.56 -0.08
N ASP A 207 9.46 17.88 0.04
CA ASP A 207 9.19 18.54 1.30
C ASP A 207 7.70 18.95 1.37
N PRO A 208 6.86 18.17 2.06
CA PRO A 208 5.43 18.45 2.16
C PRO A 208 5.11 19.66 3.04
N PHE A 209 6.07 20.17 3.82
CA PHE A 209 5.87 21.25 4.78
C PHE A 209 6.68 22.52 4.49
N ALA A 210 7.72 22.48 3.65
CA ALA A 210 8.45 23.68 3.20
C ALA A 210 7.51 24.76 2.63
N ALA A 211 6.46 24.35 1.90
CA ALA A 211 5.51 25.28 1.32
C ALA A 211 4.53 25.91 2.34
N LEU A 212 4.51 25.46 3.60
CA LEU A 212 3.70 26.07 4.66
C LEU A 212 4.46 27.14 5.45
N ASP A 213 5.79 27.15 5.36
CA ASP A 213 6.62 28.13 6.07
C ASP A 213 6.63 29.50 5.36
N ASP A 214 6.30 29.55 4.06
CA ASP A 214 6.29 30.79 3.25
C ASP A 214 5.07 31.70 3.49
N GLU A 215 3.97 31.19 4.06
CA GLU A 215 2.70 31.95 4.20
C GLU A 215 2.64 32.79 5.51
N ASP A 216 3.57 32.61 6.45
CA ASP A 216 3.59 33.35 7.73
C ASP A 216 4.53 34.58 7.73
N GLU A 217 5.33 34.81 6.68
CA GLU A 217 6.25 35.97 6.61
C GLU A 217 5.57 37.30 6.23
N ASP A 218 4.37 37.29 5.65
CA ASP A 218 3.69 38.52 5.20
C ASP A 218 2.84 39.23 6.29
N ARG A 219 2.91 38.78 7.55
CA ARG A 219 2.16 39.38 8.66
C ARG A 219 3.03 40.09 9.69
N HIS A 220 3.84 41.04 9.24
CA HIS A 220 4.32 42.10 10.12
C HIS A 220 3.37 43.31 10.12
N PRO A 221 2.95 43.81 11.30
CA PRO A 221 2.09 44.99 11.37
C PRO A 221 2.88 46.23 10.93
N ALA A 222 2.31 46.98 9.99
CA ALA A 222 2.81 48.31 9.65
C ALA A 222 2.75 49.19 10.90
N THR A 223 3.90 49.47 11.48
CA THR A 223 4.08 50.48 12.51
C THR A 223 3.81 51.85 11.87
N GLY A 224 2.76 52.52 12.32
CA GLY A 224 2.41 53.91 12.02
C GLY A 224 1.97 54.62 13.28
#